data_AF-A0A1J5R1T0-F1
#
_entry.id   AF-A0A1J5R1T0-F1
#
_cell.length_a   1.000
_cell.length_b   1.000
_cell.length_c   1.000
_cell.angle_alpha   90.00
_cell.angle_beta   90.00
_cell.angle_gamma   90.00
#
_symmetry.space_group_name_H-M   'P 1'
#
loop_
_entity.id
_entity.type
_entity.pdbx_description
1 polymer ?
#
loop_
_entity_poly.entity_id
_entity_poly.type
_entity_poly.pdbx_seq_one_letter_code
_entity_poly.pdbx_strand_id
1 'polypeptide(L)'
;MLCAARSHRSPANPLRQYGRLGVACGIEYAAQAMAVHGALRASGETGDAAPRPGMLVSARAVRWHVARLDDIAADLLVQAVCDGADAQLLRYTFALRAAERLLMEGQAAVVLDVQTTGARPPLPGPLHSHDHAQP
;
A
#
# COMPACT_ATOMS: atom_id res chain seq x y z
N MET A 1 -0.08 3.65 15.35
CA MET A 1 -0.03 2.19 15.13
C MET A 1 1.42 1.75 14.95
N LEU A 2 1.75 0.52 15.37
CA LEU A 2 3.04 -0.13 15.15
C LEU A 2 2.82 -1.52 14.54
N CYS A 3 3.44 -1.80 13.40
CA CYS A 3 3.39 -3.09 12.72
C CYS A 3 4.81 -3.68 12.59
N ALA A 4 4.92 -5.01 12.64
CA ALA A 4 6.17 -5.72 12.39
C ALA A 4 6.11 -6.48 11.07
N ALA A 5 7.21 -6.47 10.32
CA ALA A 5 7.33 -7.21 9.07
C ALA A 5 8.69 -7.90 8.95
N ARG A 6 8.66 -9.11 8.38
CA ARG A 6 9.86 -9.94 8.12
C ARG A 6 10.09 -10.24 6.64
N SER A 7 9.14 -9.89 5.78
CA SER A 7 9.11 -10.28 4.37
C SER A 7 10.24 -9.66 3.55
N HIS A 8 10.88 -8.58 4.01
CA HIS A 8 12.01 -7.94 3.32
C HIS A 8 13.20 -8.89 3.12
N ARG A 9 13.34 -9.87 4.02
CA ARG A 9 14.39 -10.91 3.99
C ARG A 9 14.09 -12.03 2.99
N SER A 10 12.83 -12.20 2.60
CA SER A 10 12.45 -13.28 1.70
C SER A 10 13.00 -13.02 0.29
N PRO A 11 13.73 -13.96 -0.33
CA PRO A 11 14.14 -13.84 -1.73
C PRO A 11 12.94 -13.87 -2.69
N ALA A 12 11.79 -14.41 -2.26
CA ALA A 12 10.54 -14.44 -3.00
C ALA A 12 9.65 -13.20 -2.74
N ASN A 13 10.18 -12.15 -2.11
CA ASN A 13 9.42 -10.92 -1.89
C ASN A 13 9.05 -10.27 -3.24
N PRO A 14 7.77 -10.05 -3.55
CA PRO A 14 7.33 -9.53 -4.84
C PRO A 14 7.80 -8.10 -5.14
N LEU A 15 8.20 -7.34 -4.11
CA LEU A 15 8.75 -6.00 -4.28
C LEU A 15 10.21 -6.01 -4.73
N ARG A 16 10.87 -7.17 -4.75
CA ARG A 16 12.24 -7.28 -5.26
C ARG A 16 12.28 -7.05 -6.76
N GLN A 17 13.25 -6.25 -7.19
CA GLN A 17 13.61 -6.09 -8.59
C GLN A 17 15.08 -6.47 -8.75
N TYR A 18 15.37 -7.31 -9.74
CA TYR A 18 16.74 -7.81 -10.00
C TYR A 18 17.41 -8.42 -8.74
N GLY A 19 16.62 -9.16 -7.95
CA GLY A 19 17.09 -9.81 -6.71
C GLY A 19 17.29 -8.86 -5.51
N ARG A 20 16.95 -7.58 -5.64
CA ARG A 20 17.27 -6.52 -4.67
C ARG A 20 16.01 -5.87 -4.12
N LEU A 21 16.01 -5.48 -2.84
CA LEU A 21 14.92 -4.71 -2.22
C LEU A 21 15.44 -3.35 -1.75
N GLY A 22 15.27 -2.34 -2.59
CA GLY A 22 15.67 -0.97 -2.27
C GLY A 22 14.91 -0.39 -1.08
N VAL A 23 15.51 0.59 -0.41
CA VAL A 23 14.88 1.30 0.71
C VAL A 23 13.53 1.92 0.32
N ALA A 24 13.36 2.31 -0.95
CA ALA A 24 12.12 2.81 -1.54
C ALA A 24 10.89 1.94 -1.25
N CYS A 25 11.06 0.62 -1.25
CA CYS A 25 9.99 -0.33 -0.95
C CYS A 25 9.43 -0.17 0.46
N GLY A 26 10.15 0.49 1.38
CA GLY A 26 9.65 0.81 2.71
C GLY A 26 8.44 1.75 2.71
N ILE A 27 8.20 2.52 1.64
CA ILE A 27 6.95 3.26 1.45
C ILE A 27 5.76 2.30 1.34
N GLU A 28 5.93 1.17 0.64
CA GLU A 28 4.87 0.15 0.52
C GLU A 28 4.57 -0.49 1.88
N TYR A 29 5.60 -0.80 2.67
CA TYR A 29 5.41 -1.26 4.06
C TYR A 29 4.68 -0.23 4.92
N ALA A 30 5.02 1.06 4.77
CA ALA A 30 4.32 2.15 5.46
C ALA A 30 2.85 2.25 5.01
N ALA A 31 2.58 2.16 3.71
CA ALA A 31 1.24 2.20 3.15
C ALA A 31 0.37 1.04 3.64
N GLN A 32 0.93 -0.18 3.70
CA GLN A 32 0.23 -1.35 4.25
C GLN A 32 -0.11 -1.17 5.74
N ALA A 33 0.82 -0.62 6.54
CA ALA A 33 0.54 -0.29 7.95
C ALA A 33 -0.54 0.80 8.08
N MET A 34 -0.54 1.80 7.20
CA MET A 34 -1.59 2.83 7.15
C MET A 34 -2.95 2.25 6.76
N ALA A 35 -3.01 1.28 5.83
CA ALA A 35 -4.24 0.60 5.44
C ALA A 35 -4.84 -0.18 6.62
N VAL A 36 -4.01 -0.93 7.36
CA VAL A 36 -4.44 -1.62 8.60
C VAL A 36 -4.91 -0.61 9.65
N HIS A 37 -4.20 0.51 9.81
CA HIS A 37 -4.60 1.57 10.73
C HIS A 37 -5.94 2.20 10.35
N GLY A 38 -6.14 2.53 9.07
CA GLY A 38 -7.39 3.09 8.56
C GLY A 38 -8.57 2.15 8.75
N ALA A 39 -8.40 0.85 8.43
CA ALA A 39 -9.42 -0.16 8.64
C ALA A 39 -9.83 -0.28 10.12
N LEU A 40 -8.85 -0.36 11.04
CA LEU A 40 -9.14 -0.48 12.47
C LEU A 40 -9.79 0.78 13.05
N ARG A 41 -9.45 1.97 12.55
CA ARG A 41 -10.12 3.23 12.94
C ARG A 41 -11.59 3.23 12.51
N ALA A 42 -11.87 2.85 11.26
CA ALA A 42 -13.24 2.81 10.74
C ALA A 42 -14.12 1.81 11.52
N SER A 43 -13.60 0.63 11.84
CA SER A 43 -14.34 -0.36 12.63
C SER A 43 -14.63 0.12 14.06
N GLY A 44 -13.76 0.93 14.66
CA GLY A 44 -13.96 1.49 15.99
C GLY A 44 -15.03 2.58 16.08
N GLU A 45 -15.36 3.25 14.98
CA GLU A 45 -16.30 4.38 14.96
C GLU A 45 -17.77 3.94 14.77
N THR A 46 -18.03 2.84 14.07
CA THR A 46 -19.41 2.43 13.73
C THR A 46 -19.70 0.93 13.86
N GLY A 47 -18.76 0.12 14.37
CA GLY A 47 -18.97 -1.30 14.70
C GLY A 47 -19.18 -2.26 13.52
N ASP A 48 -19.57 -1.75 12.34
CA ASP A 48 -19.93 -2.57 11.18
C ASP A 48 -19.56 -1.91 9.83
N ALA A 49 -18.75 -0.85 9.86
CA ALA A 49 -18.30 -0.18 8.64
C ALA A 49 -17.25 -1.04 7.92
N ALA A 50 -17.55 -1.43 6.68
CA ALA A 50 -16.62 -2.14 5.82
C ALA A 50 -15.34 -1.31 5.59
N PRO A 51 -14.15 -1.94 5.51
CA PRO A 51 -12.92 -1.23 5.17
C PRO A 51 -13.06 -0.49 3.84
N ARG A 52 -12.82 0.82 3.86
CA ARG A 52 -12.83 1.66 2.66
C ARG A 52 -11.50 1.50 1.91
N PRO A 53 -11.50 1.20 0.60
CA PRO A 53 -10.26 1.13 -0.16
C PRO A 53 -9.56 2.50 -0.16
N GLY A 54 -8.23 2.49 0.00
CA GLY A 54 -7.42 3.70 0.03
C GLY A 54 -6.28 3.64 -0.98
N MET A 55 -5.89 4.79 -1.52
CA MET A 55 -4.75 4.95 -2.41
C MET A 55 -3.74 5.95 -1.84
N LEU A 56 -2.46 5.55 -1.78
CA LEU A 56 -1.37 6.47 -1.45
C LEU A 56 -1.19 7.44 -2.61
N VAL A 57 -1.56 8.72 -2.41
CA VAL A 57 -1.50 9.76 -3.45
C VAL A 57 -0.26 10.63 -3.34
N SER A 58 0.42 10.65 -2.18
CA SER A 58 1.70 11.35 -2.04
C SER A 58 2.53 10.75 -0.91
N ALA A 59 3.85 10.79 -1.11
CA ALA A 59 4.87 10.61 -0.07
C ALA A 59 5.85 11.78 -0.18
N ARG A 60 6.09 12.49 0.93
CA ARG A 60 6.90 13.72 0.95
C ARG A 60 7.76 13.79 2.19
N ALA A 61 8.77 14.67 2.14
CA ALA A 61 9.78 14.80 3.18
C ALA A 61 10.40 13.44 3.56
N VAL A 62 10.49 12.52 2.60
CA VAL A 62 10.99 11.17 2.86
C VAL A 62 12.50 11.22 2.99
N ARG A 63 13.01 10.75 4.13
CA ARG A 63 14.44 10.59 4.40
C ARG A 63 14.78 9.11 4.45
N TRP A 64 15.89 8.75 3.81
CA TRP A 64 16.38 7.38 3.71
C TRP A 64 17.76 7.30 4.38
N HIS A 65 17.94 6.33 5.28
CA HIS A 65 19.17 6.16 6.05
C HIS A 65 19.94 4.89 5.69
N VAL A 66 19.40 4.10 4.76
CA VAL A 66 20.02 2.90 4.19
C VAL A 66 19.70 2.83 2.70
N ALA A 67 20.50 2.12 1.93
CA ALA A 67 20.23 1.90 0.51
C ALA A 67 19.20 0.79 0.27
N ARG A 68 19.17 -0.21 1.16
CA ARG A 68 18.54 -1.52 0.92
C ARG A 68 17.89 -2.02 2.19
N LEU A 69 16.69 -2.56 2.06
CA LEU A 69 16.01 -3.22 3.17
C LEU A 69 16.45 -4.67 3.29
N ASP A 70 16.75 -5.34 2.17
CA ASP A 70 17.08 -6.77 2.19
C ASP A 70 18.41 -7.11 2.88
N ASP A 71 19.25 -6.12 3.14
CA ASP A 71 20.49 -6.31 3.91
C ASP A 71 20.23 -6.22 5.44
N ILE A 72 19.01 -5.91 5.87
CA ILE A 72 18.65 -5.76 7.28
C ILE A 72 18.18 -7.10 7.87
N ALA A 73 18.96 -7.65 8.80
CA ALA A 73 18.66 -8.95 9.41
C ALA A 73 17.49 -8.93 10.41
N ALA A 74 17.30 -7.81 11.12
CA ALA A 74 16.23 -7.64 12.10
C ALA A 74 14.87 -7.40 11.43
N ASP A 75 13.79 -7.58 12.20
CA ASP A 75 12.43 -7.26 11.73
C ASP A 75 12.28 -5.75 11.51
N LEU A 76 11.53 -5.41 10.47
CA LEU A 76 11.12 -4.03 10.23
C LEU A 76 9.97 -3.68 11.16
N LEU A 77 10.14 -2.59 11.90
CA LEU A 77 9.11 -1.97 12.72
C LEU A 77 8.60 -0.73 11.99
N VAL A 78 7.33 -0.76 11.60
CA VAL A 78 6.66 0.30 10.85
C VAL A 78 5.73 1.04 11.81
N GLN A 79 6.09 2.27 12.14
CA GLN A 79 5.24 3.18 12.89
C GLN A 79 4.47 4.07 11.92
N ALA A 80 3.15 4.14 12.09
CA ALA A 80 2.28 5.04 11.34
C ALA A 80 1.38 5.82 12.32
N VAL A 81 1.45 7.14 12.26
CA VAL A 81 0.67 8.08 13.07
C VAL A 81 -0.23 8.88 12.15
N CYS A 82 -1.54 8.86 12.40
CA CYS A 82 -2.48 9.66 11.63
C CYS A 82 -2.55 11.05 12.27
N ASP A 83 -1.94 12.04 11.60
CA ASP A 83 -1.89 13.42 12.09
C ASP A 83 -3.16 14.20 11.75
N GLY A 84 -3.93 13.70 10.79
CA GLY A 84 -5.20 14.29 10.42
C GLY A 84 -6.03 13.33 9.58
N ALA A 85 -7.31 13.25 9.88
CA ALA A 85 -8.29 12.48 9.15
C ALA A 85 -9.45 13.39 8.78
N ASP A 86 -9.78 13.44 7.50
CA ASP A 86 -11.05 13.95 7.01
C ASP A 86 -11.80 12.83 6.26
N ALA A 87 -12.98 13.14 5.72
CA ALA A 87 -13.86 12.14 5.12
C ALA A 87 -13.22 11.38 3.93
N GLN A 88 -12.29 12.00 3.20
CA GLN A 88 -11.70 11.43 1.97
C GLN A 88 -10.18 11.37 1.98
N LEU A 89 -9.49 12.07 2.89
CA LEU A 89 -8.05 12.21 2.92
C LEU A 89 -7.54 11.97 4.35
N LEU A 90 -6.60 11.03 4.44
CA LEU A 90 -5.84 10.77 5.65
C LEU A 90 -4.41 11.26 5.46
N ARG A 91 -3.87 11.93 6.48
CA ARG A 91 -2.48 12.38 6.53
C ARG A 91 -1.74 11.62 7.61
N TYR A 92 -0.57 11.11 7.25
CA TYR A 92 0.26 10.29 8.10
C TYR A 92 1.68 10.82 8.19
N THR A 93 2.27 10.71 9.38
CA THR A 93 3.72 10.62 9.57
C THR A 93 4.07 9.17 9.84
N PHE A 94 5.16 8.70 9.24
CA PHE A 94 5.62 7.33 9.40
C PHE A 94 7.13 7.23 9.63
N ALA A 95 7.53 6.16 10.30
CA ALA A 95 8.92 5.79 10.49
C ALA A 95 9.09 4.28 10.36
N LEU A 96 10.16 3.85 9.66
CA LEU A 96 10.60 2.47 9.58
C LEU A 96 11.90 2.32 10.35
N ARG A 97 11.91 1.36 11.29
CA ARG A 97 13.06 1.02 12.11
C ARG A 97 13.40 -0.46 11.99
N ALA A 98 14.62 -0.81 12.35
CA ALA A 98 15.01 -2.18 12.63
C ALA A 98 15.79 -2.20 13.94
N ALA A 99 15.22 -2.81 14.97
CA ALA A 99 15.58 -2.54 16.36
C ALA A 99 15.63 -1.01 16.61
N GLU A 100 16.73 -0.49 17.17
CA GLU A 100 16.89 0.94 17.47
C GLU A 100 17.25 1.80 16.25
N ARG A 101 17.63 1.17 15.12
CA ARG A 101 18.11 1.89 13.94
C ARG A 101 16.95 2.44 13.10
N LEU A 102 16.94 3.76 12.88
CA LEU A 102 16.06 4.39 11.91
C LEU A 102 16.54 4.10 10.48
N LEU A 103 15.63 3.62 9.63
CA LEU A 103 15.91 3.26 8.24
C LEU A 103 15.28 4.25 7.26
N MET A 104 14.06 4.71 7.56
CA MET A 104 13.33 5.71 6.78
C MET A 104 12.31 6.42 7.65
N GLU A 105 11.98 7.65 7.30
CA GLU A 105 10.84 8.37 7.82
C GLU A 105 10.28 9.32 6.77
N GLY A 106 9.04 9.74 6.94
CA GLY A 106 8.42 10.71 6.04
C GLY A 106 6.95 10.95 6.35
N GLN A 107 6.31 11.63 5.42
CA GLN A 107 4.87 11.89 5.46
C GLN A 107 4.18 11.29 4.25
N ALA A 108 2.94 10.86 4.44
CA ALA A 108 2.12 10.25 3.42
C ALA A 108 0.71 10.84 3.45
N ALA A 109 0.07 10.91 2.28
CA ALA A 109 -1.35 11.20 2.17
C ALA A 109 -2.06 10.05 1.44
N VAL A 110 -3.18 9.60 2.00
CA VAL A 110 -4.00 8.50 1.49
C VAL A 110 -5.39 9.03 1.21
N VAL A 111 -5.87 8.85 -0.02
CA VAL A 111 -7.26 9.13 -0.39
C VAL A 111 -8.11 7.88 -0.19
N LEU A 112 -9.27 7.99 0.42
CA LEU A 112 -10.24 6.93 0.67
C LEU A 112 -11.34 6.92 -0.40
N ASP A 113 -11.99 5.78 -0.59
CA ASP A 113 -13.03 5.53 -1.61
C ASP A 113 -12.59 5.85 -3.04
N VAL A 114 -11.35 5.50 -3.37
CA VAL A 114 -10.95 5.45 -4.77
C VAL A 114 -11.85 4.44 -5.47
N GLN A 115 -12.79 4.92 -6.28
CA GLN A 115 -13.55 4.06 -7.16
C GLN A 115 -12.55 3.48 -8.16
N THR A 116 -12.21 2.21 -8.01
CA THR A 116 -11.43 1.50 -9.03
C THR A 116 -12.30 1.41 -10.27
N THR A 117 -12.23 2.41 -11.15
CA THR A 117 -12.80 2.35 -12.49
C THR A 117 -11.97 1.34 -13.29
N GLY A 118 -12.25 0.06 -13.05
CA GLY A 118 -11.59 -1.08 -13.67
C GLY A 118 -12.60 -2.07 -14.24
N ALA A 119 -13.72 -1.58 -14.78
CA ALA A 119 -14.55 -2.40 -15.66
C ALA A 119 -13.89 -2.40 -17.04
N ARG A 120 -13.19 -3.49 -17.39
CA ARG A 120 -12.81 -3.77 -18.77
C ARG A 120 -14.11 -3.76 -19.60
N PRO A 121 -14.27 -2.92 -20.63
CA PRO A 121 -15.45 -3.01 -21.49
C PRO A 121 -15.55 -4.45 -22.02
N PRO A 122 -16.75 -5.05 -22.03
CA PRO A 122 -16.92 -6.40 -22.53
C PRO A 122 -16.37 -6.46 -23.95
N LEU A 123 -15.59 -7.51 -24.25
CA LEU A 123 -15.14 -7.78 -25.61
C LEU A 123 -16.39 -7.83 -26.51
N PRO A 124 -16.38 -7.18 -27.69
CA PRO A 124 -17.49 -7.32 -28.62
C PRO A 124 -17.71 -8.81 -28.90
N GLY A 125 -18.96 -9.25 -28.79
CA GLY A 125 -19.35 -10.63 -29.06
C GLY A 125 -18.96 -11.04 -30.49
N PRO A 126 -18.77 -12.35 -30.75
CA PRO A 126 -18.38 -12.81 -32.07
C PRO A 126 -19.37 -12.29 -33.13
N LEU A 127 -18.81 -11.72 -34.21
CA LEU A 127 -19.58 -11.30 -35.38
C LEU A 127 -20.39 -12.50 -35.87
N HIS A 128 -21.71 -12.39 -35.81
CA HIS A 128 -22.59 -13.38 -36.43
C HIS A 128 -22.25 -13.42 -37.92
N SER A 129 -21.65 -14.53 -38.36
CA SER A 129 -21.56 -14.89 -39.77
C SER A 129 -22.98 -14.95 -40.30
N HIS A 130 -23.36 -14.00 -41.15
CA HIS A 130 -24.55 -14.12 -41.97
C HIS A 130 -24.33 -15.25 -42.96
N ASP A 131 -24.64 -16.47 -42.54
CA ASP A 131 -24.86 -17.59 -43.42
C ASP A 131 -26.28 -17.43 -43.99
N HIS A 132 -26.38 -16.73 -45.11
CA HIS A 132 -27.55 -16.79 -45.98
C HIS A 132 -27.31 -17.91 -47.01
N ALA A 133 -27.47 -19.14 -46.53
CA ALA A 133 -27.81 -20.27 -47.38
C ALA A 133 -29.32 -20.49 -47.27
N GLN A 134 -30.04 -20.20 -48.36
CA GLN A 134 -31.36 -20.76 -48.68
C GLN A 134 -31.83 -20.22 -50.04
N PRO A 135 -32.69 -20.96 -50.75
CA PRO A 135 -32.51 -22.29 -51.33
C PRO A 135 -32.47 -22.26 -52.87
#